data_AF-A0A6B0Z6I3-F1
#
_entry.id   AF-A0A6B0Z6I3-F1
#
_cell.length_a   1.000
_cell.length_b   1.000
_cell.length_c   1.000
_cell.angle_alpha   90.00
_cell.angle_beta   90.00
_cell.angle_gamma   90.00
#
_symmetry.space_group_name_H-M   'P 1'
#
loop_
_entity.id
_entity.type
_entity.pdbx_description
1 polymer ?
#
loop_
_entity_poly.entity_id
_entity_poly.type
_entity_poly.pdbx_seq_one_letter_code
_entity_poly.pdbx_strand_id
1 'polypeptide(L)'
;MNDDPRSFNNPDRPTLTADDMPGVGQAVMTLTHELYVLIDRLAALEAVLERHGLNVGTEIETFKPDAEQQKQLNERGRALVARVTNALAGKSDPLP
;
A
#
# COMPACT_ATOMS: atom_id res chain seq x y z
N MET A 1 -4.05 -17.89 41.79
CA MET A 1 -3.29 -17.80 40.52
C MET A 1 -2.97 -19.22 40.11
N ASN A 2 -3.50 -19.65 38.96
CA ASN A 2 -3.26 -20.98 38.43
C ASN A 2 -2.08 -20.85 37.46
N ASP A 3 -0.86 -21.08 37.95
CA ASP A 3 0.37 -21.04 37.15
C ASP A 3 0.52 -22.38 36.41
N ASP A 4 -0.26 -22.59 35.35
CA ASP A 4 0.01 -23.69 34.42
C ASP A 4 1.31 -23.35 33.66
N PRO A 5 2.41 -24.11 33.83
CA PRO A 5 3.67 -23.85 33.14
C PRO A 5 3.58 -23.96 31.61
N ARG A 6 2.49 -24.55 31.08
CA ARG A 6 2.22 -24.61 29.63
C ARG A 6 1.59 -23.32 29.08
N SER A 7 1.08 -22.45 29.94
CA SER A 7 0.47 -21.17 29.55
C SER A 7 1.44 -20.26 28.78
N PHE A 8 2.74 -20.35 29.06
CA PHE A 8 3.78 -19.62 28.32
C PHE A 8 3.85 -20.02 26.84
N ASN A 9 3.59 -21.29 26.51
CA ASN A 9 3.66 -21.83 25.15
C ASN A 9 2.34 -21.75 24.38
N ASN A 10 1.25 -21.34 25.05
CA ASN A 10 -0.04 -21.05 24.43
C ASN A 10 -0.51 -19.66 24.86
N PRO A 11 0.25 -18.60 24.52
CA PRO A 11 -0.11 -17.27 24.95
C PRO A 11 -1.40 -16.84 24.24
N ASP A 12 -2.38 -16.37 25.01
CA ASP A 12 -3.62 -15.78 24.50
C ASP A 12 -3.31 -14.38 23.93
N ARG A 13 -2.60 -14.35 22.80
CA ARG A 13 -2.24 -13.15 22.07
C ARG A 13 -3.15 -13.04 20.86
N PRO A 14 -3.69 -11.85 20.59
CA PRO A 14 -4.44 -11.63 19.36
C PRO A 14 -3.54 -11.97 18.17
N THR A 15 -3.98 -12.95 17.39
CA THR A 15 -3.37 -13.38 16.13
C THR A 15 -4.44 -13.38 15.06
N LEU A 16 -4.03 -13.34 13.78
CA LEU A 16 -4.97 -13.47 12.67
C LEU A 16 -5.66 -14.84 12.77
N THR A 17 -6.98 -14.82 12.68
CA THR A 17 -7.84 -15.99 12.68
C THR A 17 -8.26 -16.35 11.26
N ALA A 18 -8.90 -17.50 11.07
CA ALA A 18 -9.48 -17.88 9.79
C ALA A 18 -10.50 -16.85 9.27
N ASP A 19 -11.20 -16.15 10.17
CA ASP A 19 -12.21 -15.14 9.82
C ASP A 19 -11.56 -13.84 9.29
N ASP A 20 -10.30 -13.58 9.62
CA ASP A 20 -9.53 -12.42 9.12
C ASP A 20 -8.95 -12.66 7.71
N MET A 21 -8.81 -13.93 7.30
CA MET A 21 -8.13 -14.33 6.06
C MET A 21 -8.75 -13.72 4.78
N PRO A 22 -10.07 -13.63 4.62
CA PRO A 22 -10.67 -12.98 3.46
C PRO A 22 -10.26 -11.50 3.34
N GLY A 23 -10.27 -10.75 4.45
CA GLY A 23 -9.87 -9.34 4.47
C GLY A 23 -8.40 -9.16 4.14
N VAL A 24 -7.52 -10.00 4.69
CA VAL A 24 -6.08 -9.99 4.37
C VAL A 24 -5.86 -10.28 2.88
N GLY A 25 -6.52 -11.30 2.34
CA GLY A 25 -6.43 -11.65 0.92
C GLY A 25 -6.87 -10.50 0.02
N GLN A 26 -7.99 -9.84 0.37
CA GLN A 26 -8.49 -8.68 -0.37
C GLN A 26 -7.50 -7.51 -0.31
N ALA A 27 -6.94 -7.20 0.87
CA ALA A 27 -5.96 -6.12 1.03
C ALA A 27 -4.69 -6.36 0.20
N VAL A 28 -4.17 -7.60 0.15
CA VAL A 28 -3.01 -7.96 -0.68
C VAL A 28 -3.33 -7.77 -2.16
N MET A 29 -4.48 -8.27 -2.63
CA MET A 29 -4.88 -8.11 -4.02
C MET A 29 -5.08 -6.64 -4.42
N THR A 30 -5.69 -5.84 -3.54
CA THR A 30 -5.82 -4.39 -3.73
C THR A 30 -4.46 -3.72 -3.83
N LEU A 31 -3.53 -4.03 -2.92
CA LEU A 31 -2.17 -3.45 -2.97
C LEU A 31 -1.44 -3.85 -4.26
N THR A 32 -1.52 -5.12 -4.66
CA THR A 32 -0.93 -5.59 -5.92
C THR A 32 -1.49 -4.85 -7.12
N HIS A 33 -2.82 -4.65 -7.17
CA HIS A 33 -3.45 -3.88 -8.24
C HIS A 33 -2.95 -2.43 -8.30
N GLU A 34 -2.94 -1.74 -7.17
CA GLU A 34 -2.48 -0.34 -7.10
C GLU A 34 -1.00 -0.21 -7.48
N LEU A 35 -0.15 -1.19 -7.12
CA LEU A 35 1.24 -1.25 -7.56
C LEU A 35 1.37 -1.39 -9.07
N TYR A 36 0.60 -2.28 -9.71
CA TYR A 36 0.60 -2.41 -11.17
C TYR A 36 0.19 -1.11 -11.85
N VAL A 37 -0.87 -0.47 -11.36
CA VAL A 37 -1.33 0.82 -11.90
C VAL A 37 -0.23 1.89 -11.79
N LEU A 38 0.53 1.92 -10.70
CA LEU A 38 1.64 2.87 -10.53
C LEU A 38 2.81 2.56 -11.47
N ILE A 39 3.20 1.29 -11.60
CA ILE A 39 4.27 0.85 -12.52
C ILE A 39 3.90 1.22 -13.96
N ASP A 40 2.69 0.89 -14.40
CA ASP A 40 2.23 1.17 -15.76
C ASP A 40 2.19 2.67 -16.06
N ARG A 41 1.70 3.48 -15.11
CA ARG A 41 1.66 4.93 -15.26
C ARG A 41 3.05 5.56 -15.30
N LEU A 42 3.99 5.06 -14.50
CA LEU A 42 5.37 5.55 -14.50
C LEU A 42 6.06 5.22 -15.82
N ALA A 43 5.96 3.97 -16.28
CA ALA A 43 6.52 3.56 -17.56
C ALA A 43 5.92 4.35 -18.74
N ALA A 44 4.61 4.60 -18.72
CA ALA A 44 3.95 5.43 -19.72
C ALA A 44 4.43 6.90 -19.66
N LEU A 45 4.60 7.47 -18.47
CA LEU A 45 5.11 8.83 -18.29
C LEU A 45 6.54 8.96 -18.82
N GLU A 46 7.42 8.04 -18.46
CA GLU A 46 8.81 8.00 -18.94
C GLU A 46 8.86 7.91 -20.48
N ALA A 47 8.08 7.01 -21.07
CA ALA A 47 8.00 6.88 -22.53
C ALA A 47 7.47 8.15 -23.22
N VAL A 48 6.54 8.88 -22.60
CA VAL A 48 6.06 10.16 -23.13
C VAL A 48 7.15 11.23 -23.03
N LEU A 49 7.85 11.32 -21.91
CA LEU A 49 8.94 12.28 -21.71
C LEU A 49 10.08 12.04 -22.71
N GLU A 50 10.47 10.77 -22.92
CA GLU A 50 11.49 10.40 -23.90
C GLU A 50 11.10 10.79 -25.33
N ARG A 51 9.82 10.64 -25.72
CA ARG A 51 9.31 11.10 -27.04
C ARG A 51 9.45 12.61 -27.22
N HIS A 52 9.46 13.37 -26.14
CA HIS A 52 9.71 14.81 -26.13
C HIS A 52 11.19 15.18 -25.93
N GLY A 53 12.09 14.19 -25.95
CA GLY A 53 13.53 14.39 -25.82
C GLY A 53 14.01 14.61 -24.38
N LEU A 54 13.16 14.33 -23.38
CA LEU A 54 13.48 14.45 -21.96
C LEU A 54 13.86 13.07 -21.40
N ASN A 55 15.14 12.87 -21.08
CA ASN A 55 15.61 11.66 -20.38
C ASN A 55 15.67 11.93 -18.88
N VAL A 56 14.70 11.40 -18.14
CA VAL A 56 14.50 11.71 -16.71
C VAL A 56 14.88 10.57 -15.76
N GLY A 57 15.34 9.42 -16.26
CA GLY A 57 15.52 8.21 -15.44
C GLY A 57 16.43 8.44 -14.22
N THR A 58 17.57 9.11 -14.40
CA THR A 58 18.49 9.44 -13.29
C THR A 58 17.96 10.56 -12.39
N GLU A 59 17.18 11.50 -12.95
CA GLU A 59 16.60 12.60 -12.18
C GLU A 59 15.49 12.09 -11.24
N ILE A 60 14.70 11.10 -11.66
CA ILE A 60 13.66 10.49 -10.81
C ILE A 60 14.26 9.90 -9.53
N GLU A 61 15.36 9.16 -9.63
CA GLU A 61 16.03 8.50 -8.49
C GLU A 61 16.65 9.50 -7.50
N THR A 62 16.98 10.69 -7.97
CA THR A 62 17.65 11.74 -7.17
C THR A 62 16.72 12.89 -6.80
N PHE A 63 15.48 12.87 -7.29
CA PHE A 63 14.51 13.92 -7.07
C PHE A 63 14.17 14.05 -5.60
N LYS A 64 14.24 15.29 -5.10
CA LYS A 64 13.83 15.62 -3.73
C LYS A 64 12.64 16.57 -3.80
N PRO A 65 11.45 16.14 -3.36
CA PRO A 65 10.29 17.02 -3.33
C PRO A 65 10.52 18.17 -2.35
N ASP A 66 9.99 19.34 -2.69
CA ASP A 66 9.86 20.43 -1.74
C ASP A 66 8.77 20.14 -0.70
N ALA A 67 8.59 21.06 0.26
CA ALA A 67 7.63 20.87 1.35
C ALA A 67 6.18 20.75 0.87
N GLU A 68 5.79 21.47 -0.18
CA GLU A 68 4.43 21.46 -0.70
C GLU A 68 4.18 20.20 -1.53
N GLN A 69 5.13 19.82 -2.37
CA GLN A 69 5.10 18.56 -3.11
C GLN A 69 5.06 17.36 -2.15
N GLN A 70 5.87 17.37 -1.09
CA GLN A 70 5.86 16.31 -0.09
C GLN A 70 4.50 16.21 0.61
N LYS A 71 3.85 17.34 0.91
CA LYS A 71 2.51 17.36 1.49
C LYS A 71 1.49 16.72 0.55
N GLN A 72 1.52 17.06 -0.73
CA GLN A 72 0.63 16.46 -1.74
C GLN A 72 0.87 14.96 -1.90
N LEU A 73 2.13 14.52 -1.91
CA LEU A 73 2.49 13.10 -1.92
C LEU A 73 1.96 12.36 -0.68
N ASN A 74 2.06 12.98 0.50
CA ASN A 74 1.52 12.41 1.73
C ASN A 74 -0.01 12.27 1.70
N GLU A 75 -0.72 13.26 1.15
CA GLU A 75 -2.19 13.20 1.00
C GLU A 75 -2.60 12.04 0.07
N ARG A 76 -1.91 11.87 -1.06
CA ARG A 76 -2.12 10.72 -1.96
C ARG A 76 -1.79 9.39 -1.28
N GLY A 77 -0.70 9.35 -0.52
CA GLY A 77 -0.30 8.18 0.27
C GLY A 77 -1.36 7.79 1.30
N ARG A 78 -1.95 8.76 2.01
CA ARG A 78 -3.06 8.51 2.94
C ARG A 78 -4.28 7.91 2.24
N ALA A 79 -4.60 8.37 1.03
CA ALA A 79 -5.69 7.80 0.25
C ALA A 79 -5.43 6.33 -0.08
N LEU A 80 -4.21 5.97 -0.53
CA LEU A 80 -3.84 4.57 -0.79
C LEU A 80 -3.92 3.71 0.49
N VAL A 81 -3.37 4.20 1.61
CA VAL A 81 -3.46 3.52 2.90
C VAL A 81 -4.91 3.26 3.28
N ALA A 82 -5.79 4.26 3.12
CA ALA A 82 -7.21 4.11 3.41
C ALA A 82 -7.83 2.96 2.61
N ARG A 83 -7.60 2.89 1.28
CA ARG A 83 -8.13 1.80 0.43
C ARG A 83 -7.68 0.42 0.90
N VAL A 84 -6.38 0.28 1.20
CA VAL A 84 -5.83 -1.00 1.68
C VAL A 84 -6.41 -1.39 3.04
N THR A 85 -6.54 -0.44 3.97
CA THR A 85 -7.14 -0.71 5.29
C THR A 85 -8.64 -0.98 5.22
N ASN A 86 -9.36 -0.36 4.28
CA ASN A 86 -10.77 -0.65 4.02
C ASN A 86 -10.94 -2.07 3.48
N ALA A 87 -10.10 -2.47 2.51
CA ALA A 87 -10.06 -3.83 1.99
C ALA A 87 -9.77 -4.86 3.10
N LEU A 88 -8.82 -4.56 3.99
CA LEU A 88 -8.53 -5.40 5.16
C LEU A 88 -9.73 -5.55 6.09
N ALA A 89 -10.50 -4.47 6.28
CA ALA A 89 -11.70 -4.46 7.09
C ALA A 89 -12.94 -5.04 6.37
N GLY A 90 -12.80 -5.58 5.15
CA GLY A 90 -13.92 -6.09 4.36
C GLY A 90 -14.91 -5.01 3.91
N LYS A 91 -14.51 -3.73 3.93
CA LYS A 91 -15.32 -2.60 3.48
C LYS A 91 -15.08 -2.38 1.99
N SER A 92 -16.11 -2.55 1.19
CA SER A 92 -16.08 -2.20 -0.23
C SER A 92 -15.90 -0.69 -0.38
N ASP A 93 -14.86 -0.25 -1.09
CA ASP A 93 -14.80 1.15 -1.53
C ASP A 93 -15.95 1.40 -2.53
N PRO A 94 -16.61 2.57 -2.49
CA PRO A 94 -17.44 2.99 -3.61
C PRO A 94 -16.51 3.13 -4.83
N LEU A 95 -16.85 2.39 -5.89
CA LEU A 95 -16.15 2.51 -7.19
C LEU A 95 -16.14 3.99 -7.63
N PRO A 96 -15.03 4.47 -8.20
CA PRO A 96 -14.98 5.79 -8.83
C PRO A 96 -15.93 5.90 -10.04
#